data_AF-J9ARV4-F1
#
_entry.id   AF-J9ARV4-F1
#
_cell.length_a   1.000
_cell.length_b   1.000
_cell.length_c   1.000
_cell.angle_alpha   90.00
_cell.angle_beta   90.00
_cell.angle_gamma   90.00
#
_symmetry.space_group_name_H-M   'P 1'
#
loop_
_entity.id
_entity.type
_entity.pdbx_description
1 polymer ?
#
loop_
_entity_poly.entity_id
_entity_poly.type
_entity_poly.pdbx_seq_one_letter_code
_entity_poly.pdbx_strand_id
1 'polypeptide(L)'
;MQQKAFDIAQKWINLNYQAYLKDGKMWEKYDVTKPYVHKAEGGEYEIQDGFGWTNGVALDLLVTYGKLLTFKDEMKDKTASSTTTISLSLVLLLTLPLLSLVKDEVIWLSYI
;
A
#
# COMPACT_ATOMS: atom_id res chain seq x y z
N MET A 1 -33.35 -4.41 10.19
CA MET A 1 -32.29 -3.57 10.79
C MET A 1 -30.98 -4.35 10.99
N GLN A 2 -31.03 -5.59 11.49
CA GLN A 2 -29.82 -6.40 11.76
C GLN A 2 -28.92 -6.64 10.53
N GLN A 3 -29.48 -6.89 9.34
CA GLN A 3 -28.66 -7.08 8.13
C GLN A 3 -27.79 -5.87 7.80
N LYS A 4 -28.36 -4.66 7.86
CA LYS A 4 -27.61 -3.42 7.59
C LYS A 4 -26.50 -3.20 8.61
N ALA A 5 -26.74 -3.53 9.88
CA ALA A 5 -25.73 -3.45 10.92
C ALA A 5 -24.56 -4.41 10.63
N PHE A 6 -24.86 -5.65 10.23
CA PHE A 6 -23.86 -6.62 9.81
C PHE A 6 -23.07 -6.13 8.58
N ASP A 7 -23.74 -5.59 7.56
CA ASP A 7 -23.06 -5.11 6.35
C ASP A 7 -22.07 -3.97 6.67
N ILE A 8 -22.41 -3.09 7.62
CA ILE A 8 -21.52 -2.03 8.09
C ILE A 8 -20.36 -2.62 8.89
N ALA A 9 -20.63 -3.55 9.80
CA ALA A 9 -19.59 -4.23 10.59
C ALA A 9 -18.59 -4.97 9.68
N GLN A 10 -19.09 -5.69 8.67
CA GLN A 10 -18.27 -6.41 7.70
C GLN A 10 -17.34 -5.47 6.94
N LYS A 11 -17.84 -4.32 6.48
CA LYS A 11 -17.03 -3.30 5.79
C LYS A 11 -16.00 -2.68 6.73
N TRP A 12 -16.40 -2.33 7.95
CA TRP A 12 -15.51 -1.75 8.95
C TRP A 12 -14.35 -2.69 9.29
N ILE A 13 -14.63 -3.96 9.60
CA ILE A 13 -13.60 -4.93 9.94
C ILE A 13 -12.65 -5.19 8.77
N ASN A 14 -13.17 -5.36 7.55
CA ASN A 14 -12.31 -5.58 6.39
C ASN A 14 -11.39 -4.39 6.14
N LEU A 15 -11.91 -3.16 6.25
CA LEU A 15 -11.10 -1.96 6.07
C LEU A 15 -9.99 -1.87 7.13
N ASN A 16 -10.34 -2.01 8.41
CA ASN A 16 -9.37 -1.92 9.50
C ASN A 16 -8.32 -3.03 9.44
N TYR A 17 -8.74 -4.25 9.12
CA TYR A 17 -7.84 -5.40 9.03
C TYR A 17 -6.81 -5.23 7.92
N GLN A 18 -7.23 -4.75 6.74
CA GLN A 18 -6.33 -4.48 5.64
C GLN A 18 -5.32 -3.34 5.97
N ALA A 19 -5.76 -2.30 6.68
CA ALA A 19 -4.84 -1.26 7.17
C ALA A 19 -3.82 -1.84 8.15
N TYR A 20 -4.31 -2.66 9.08
CA TYR A 20 -3.47 -3.29 10.10
C TYR A 20 -2.42 -4.22 9.48
N LEU A 21 -2.78 -5.01 8.46
CA LEU A 21 -1.82 -5.86 7.74
C LEU A 21 -0.70 -5.05 7.06
N LYS A 22 -1.01 -3.83 6.59
CA LYS A 22 -0.04 -2.95 5.91
C LYS A 22 0.86 -2.22 6.90
N ASP A 23 0.26 -1.61 7.92
CA ASP A 23 0.95 -0.63 8.77
C ASP A 23 1.34 -1.20 10.14
N GLY A 24 0.86 -2.41 10.50
CA GLY A 24 1.09 -3.05 11.80
C GLY A 24 0.33 -2.41 12.96
N LYS A 25 -0.56 -1.46 12.66
CA LYS A 25 -1.30 -0.66 13.65
C LYS A 25 -2.64 -0.18 13.12
N MET A 26 -3.53 0.15 14.04
CA MET A 26 -4.83 0.76 13.74
C MET A 26 -4.74 2.27 13.95
N TRP A 27 -5.47 3.01 13.11
CA TRP A 27 -5.45 4.47 13.08
C TRP A 27 -6.70 5.03 13.77
N GLU A 28 -6.63 6.31 14.17
CA GLU A 28 -7.76 7.05 14.73
C GLU A 28 -8.99 7.07 13.79
N LYS A 29 -8.75 7.25 12.48
CA LYS A 29 -9.81 7.44 11.49
C LYS A 29 -9.41 6.92 10.10
N TYR A 30 -10.41 6.61 9.29
CA TYR A 30 -10.23 5.98 7.97
C TYR A 30 -11.04 6.69 6.89
N ASP A 31 -10.51 6.72 5.68
CA ASP A 31 -11.24 7.19 4.50
C ASP A 31 -12.14 6.07 3.98
N VAL A 32 -13.45 6.21 4.17
CA VAL A 32 -14.46 5.22 3.75
C VAL A 32 -14.96 5.42 2.32
N THR A 33 -14.52 6.47 1.65
CA THR A 33 -14.96 6.80 0.28
C THR A 33 -14.13 6.09 -0.78
N LYS A 34 -12.88 5.75 -0.45
CA LYS A 34 -11.95 5.11 -1.37
C LYS A 34 -12.03 3.58 -1.25
N PRO A 35 -11.92 2.86 -2.38
CA PRO A 35 -11.93 1.39 -2.38
C PRO A 35 -10.66 0.79 -1.75
N TYR A 36 -9.56 1.54 -1.73
CA TYR A 36 -8.28 1.09 -1.19
C TYR A 36 -7.98 1.74 0.15
N VAL A 37 -7.55 0.90 1.09
CA VAL A 37 -7.44 1.26 2.50
C VAL A 37 -6.36 2.32 2.75
N HIS A 38 -6.82 3.48 3.22
CA HIS A 38 -5.98 4.57 3.68
C HIS A 38 -6.52 5.05 5.04
N LYS A 39 -5.59 5.31 5.96
CA LYS A 39 -5.84 6.18 7.10
C LYS A 39 -6.40 7.51 6.57
N ALA A 40 -7.38 8.10 7.24
CA ALA A 40 -7.91 9.38 6.78
C ALA A 40 -6.89 10.49 7.03
N GLU A 41 -6.68 11.35 6.04
CA GLU A 41 -5.74 12.47 6.13
C GLU A 41 -6.49 13.80 6.31
N GLY A 42 -5.79 14.83 6.80
CA GLY A 42 -6.34 16.16 7.05
C GLY A 42 -6.97 16.36 8.42
N GLY A 43 -7.43 17.59 8.66
CA GLY A 43 -7.80 18.10 9.99
C GLY A 43 -6.74 19.05 10.55
N GLU A 44 -6.93 19.50 11.79
CA GLU A 44 -5.99 20.39 12.47
C GLU A 44 -4.71 19.68 12.95
N TYR A 45 -4.78 18.36 13.14
CA TYR A 45 -3.71 17.55 13.68
C TYR A 45 -3.37 16.37 12.78
N GLU A 46 -2.13 15.89 12.92
CA GLU A 46 -1.70 14.64 12.31
C GLU A 46 -2.47 13.44 12.86
N ILE A 47 -2.71 12.47 12.00
CA ILE A 47 -3.42 11.24 12.36
C ILE A 47 -2.62 10.39 13.36
N GLN A 48 -3.30 9.97 14.41
CA GLN A 48 -2.69 9.16 15.48
C GLN A 48 -2.90 7.66 15.26
N ASP A 49 -1.95 6.86 15.72
CA ASP A 49 -2.03 5.40 15.79
C ASP A 49 -2.45 4.92 17.19
N GLY A 50 -2.81 3.64 17.31
CA GLY A 50 -3.09 3.01 18.60
C GLY A 50 -4.36 3.52 19.29
N PHE A 51 -5.31 4.06 18.52
CA PHE A 51 -6.49 4.74 19.08
C PHE A 51 -7.46 3.77 19.76
N GLY A 52 -7.71 3.98 21.06
CA GLY A 52 -8.45 3.03 21.91
C GLY A 52 -9.87 2.72 21.43
N TRP A 53 -10.61 3.71 20.91
CA TRP A 53 -11.97 3.50 20.42
C TRP A 53 -12.00 2.65 19.15
N THR A 54 -11.07 2.86 18.21
CA THR A 54 -10.97 2.05 16.99
C THR A 54 -10.72 0.58 17.34
N ASN A 55 -9.78 0.33 18.24
CA ASN A 55 -9.46 -1.01 18.72
C ASN A 55 -10.66 -1.66 19.44
N GLY A 56 -11.31 -0.91 20.34
CA GLY A 56 -12.47 -1.38 21.10
C GLY A 56 -13.64 -1.76 20.21
N VAL A 57 -13.99 -0.92 19.23
CA VAL A 57 -15.06 -1.21 18.27
C VAL A 57 -14.71 -2.42 17.41
N ALA A 58 -13.46 -2.55 16.96
CA ALA A 58 -13.05 -3.72 16.19
C ALA A 58 -13.21 -5.01 16.99
N LEU A 59 -12.78 -5.03 18.26
CA LEU A 59 -12.93 -6.18 19.15
C LEU A 59 -14.41 -6.52 19.40
N ASP A 60 -15.24 -5.52 19.69
CA ASP A 60 -16.68 -5.72 19.93
C ASP A 60 -17.39 -6.33 18.71
N LEU A 61 -17.07 -5.83 17.51
CA LEU A 61 -17.63 -6.36 16.26
C LEU A 61 -17.12 -7.76 15.93
N LEU A 62 -15.86 -8.08 16.25
CA LEU A 62 -15.31 -9.43 16.10
C LEU A 62 -15.99 -10.42 17.06
N VAL A 63 -16.28 -10.00 18.30
CA VAL A 63 -17.04 -10.83 19.25
C VAL A 63 -18.48 -11.01 18.79
N THR A 64 -19.13 -9.92 18.35
CA THR A 64 -20.56 -9.92 17.98
C THR A 64 -20.83 -10.67 16.67
N TYR A 65 -20.00 -10.46 15.64
CA TYR A 65 -20.22 -10.96 14.28
C TYR A 65 -19.17 -11.97 13.81
N GLY A 66 -18.20 -12.37 14.64
CA GLY A 66 -17.05 -13.21 14.23
C GLY A 66 -17.41 -14.46 13.44
N LYS A 67 -18.53 -15.12 13.76
CA LYS A 67 -18.99 -16.33 13.05
C LYS A 67 -19.51 -16.06 11.63
N LEU A 68 -19.91 -14.82 11.34
CA LEU A 68 -20.51 -14.39 10.09
C LEU A 68 -19.54 -13.59 9.21
N LEU A 69 -18.48 -13.03 9.81
CA LEU A 69 -17.50 -12.21 9.10
C LEU A 69 -16.72 -13.03 8.07
N THR A 70 -16.50 -12.44 6.92
CA THR A 70 -15.68 -12.96 5.82
C THR A 70 -14.60 -11.96 5.46
N PHE A 71 -13.37 -12.42 5.24
CA PHE A 71 -12.27 -11.56 4.83
C PHE A 71 -12.08 -11.65 3.32
N LYS A 72 -12.15 -10.50 2.64
CA LYS A 72 -11.74 -10.40 1.24
C LYS A 72 -10.24 -10.22 1.18
N ASP A 73 -9.56 -11.25 0.72
CA ASP A 73 -8.14 -11.17 0.41
C ASP A 73 -7.96 -10.63 -1.02
N GLU A 74 -8.02 -9.29 -1.14
CA GLU A 74 -7.83 -8.60 -2.43
C GLU A 74 -6.37 -8.64 -2.92
N MET A 75 -5.48 -9.32 -2.20
CA MET A 75 -4.07 -9.51 -2.57
C MET A 75 -3.85 -10.63 -3.60
N LYS A 76 -4.87 -11.42 -3.95
CA LYS A 76 -4.70 -12.55 -4.88
C LYS A 76 -4.69 -12.18 -6.37
N ASP A 77 -5.22 -11.02 -6.76
CA ASP A 77 -5.40 -10.64 -8.18
C ASP A 77 -4.40 -9.60 -8.72
N LYS A 78 -3.56 -8.98 -7.88
CA LYS A 78 -2.65 -7.90 -8.32
C LYS A 78 -1.21 -8.32 -8.61
N THR A 79 -0.84 -9.58 -8.35
CA THR A 79 0.54 -10.07 -8.61
C THR A 79 0.83 -10.32 -10.10
N ALA A 80 -0.15 -10.16 -11.00
CA ALA A 80 0.01 -10.49 -12.42
C ALA A 80 0.28 -9.29 -13.36
N SER A 81 0.35 -8.04 -12.90
CA SER A 81 0.53 -6.91 -13.82
C SER A 81 1.24 -5.70 -13.22
N SER A 82 2.57 -5.79 -13.13
CA SER A 82 3.47 -4.66 -13.39
C SER A 82 4.88 -5.21 -13.63
N THR A 83 5.05 -5.93 -14.74
CA THR A 83 6.37 -6.06 -15.35
C THR A 83 6.65 -4.71 -16.01
N THR A 84 7.37 -3.82 -15.33
CA THR A 84 7.88 -2.58 -15.93
C THR A 84 8.84 -2.98 -17.05
N THR A 85 8.36 -2.99 -18.29
CA THR A 85 9.20 -3.13 -19.47
C THR A 85 10.01 -1.84 -19.62
N ILE A 86 11.25 -1.85 -19.14
CA ILE A 86 12.20 -0.79 -19.42
C ILE A 86 12.47 -0.85 -20.93
N SER A 87 12.04 0.19 -21.66
CA SER A 87 12.32 0.31 -23.08
C SER A 87 13.84 0.27 -23.31
N LEU A 88 14.29 -0.58 -24.24
CA LEU A 88 15.70 -0.70 -24.63
C LEU A 88 16.32 0.66 -25.04
N SER A 89 15.51 1.59 -25.54
CA SER A 89 15.96 2.95 -25.86
C SER A 89 16.47 3.73 -24.65
N LEU A 90 15.85 3.54 -23.47
CA LEU A 90 16.24 4.23 -22.25
C LEU A 90 17.58 3.70 -21.71
N VAL A 91 17.81 2.39 -21.85
CA VAL A 91 19.09 1.75 -21.49
C VAL A 91 20.22 2.22 -22.43
N LEU A 92 19.93 2.37 -23.72
CA LEU A 92 20.93 2.85 -24.68
C LEU A 92 21.31 4.32 -24.43
N LEU A 93 20.34 5.18 -24.08
CA LEU A 93 20.61 6.59 -23.74
C LEU A 93 21.44 6.76 -22.47
N LEU A 94 21.26 5.90 -21.46
CA LEU A 94 21.99 5.97 -20.18
C LEU A 94 23.40 5.35 -20.24
N THR A 95 23.68 4.47 -21.21
CA THR A 95 24.97 3.75 -21.30
C THR A 95 26.00 4.45 -22.19
N LEU A 96 25.56 5.32 -23.11
CA LEU A 96 26.45 6.09 -24.01
C LEU A 96 27.47 7.01 -23.29
N PRO A 97 27.13 7.74 -22.21
CA PRO A 97 28.09 8.61 -21.52
C PRO A 97 29.21 7.83 -20.81
N LEU A 98 28.92 6.61 -20.35
CA LEU A 98 29.89 5.75 -19.68
C LEU A 98 30.94 5.21 -20.68
N LEU A 99 30.52 4.94 -21.92
CA LEU A 99 31.42 4.49 -22.98
C LEU A 99 32.30 5.61 -23.53
N SER A 100 31.84 6.87 -23.50
CA SER A 100 32.72 8.01 -23.86
C SER A 100 33.80 8.25 -22.82
N LEU A 101 33.50 8.04 -21.53
CA LEU A 101 34.47 8.22 -20.44
C LEU A 101 35.64 7.21 -20.51
N VAL A 102 35.40 5.99 -21.00
CA VAL A 102 36.42 4.92 -21.10
C VAL A 102 37.32 5.10 -22.34
N LYS A 103 36.87 5.82 -23.37
CA LYS A 103 37.66 6.01 -24.60
C LYS A 103 38.78 7.05 -24.44
N ASP A 104 38.65 7.98 -23.50
CA ASP A 104 39.65 9.01 -23.25
C ASP A 104 40.91 8.51 -22.51
N GLU A 105 40.85 7.32 -21.89
CA GLU A 105 42.05 6.69 -21.31
C GLU A 105 42.93 5.96 -22.33
N VAL A 106 42.38 5.52 -23.48
CA VAL A 106 43.10 4.68 -24.45
C VAL A 106 43.92 5.51 -25.45
N ILE A 107 43.69 6.83 -25.53
CA ILE A 107 44.35 7.72 -26.51
C ILE A 107 45.78 8.13 -26.11
N TRP A 108 46.22 7.84 -24.88
CA TRP A 108 47.57 8.19 -24.40
C TRP A 108 48.67 7.19 -24.77
N LEU A 109 48.34 5.99 -25.28
CA LEU A 109 49.32 4.95 -25.60
C LEU A 109 49.77 4.93 -27.07
N SER A 110 49.28 5.85 -27.91
CA SER A 110 49.68 6.00 -29.31
C SER A 110 50.64 7.16 -29.58
N TYR A 111 51.21 7.77 -28.54
CA TYR A 111 52.21 8.84 -28.63
C TYR A 111 53.46 8.57 -27.78
N ILE A 112 53.94 7.32 -27.78
CA ILE A 112 55.31 6.92 -27.43
C ILE A 112 55.79 5.90 -28.47
#